data_AF-A0A956JKJ8-F1
#
_entry.id   AF-A0A956JKJ8-F1
#
_cell.length_a   1.000
_cell.length_b   1.000
_cell.length_c   1.000
_cell.angle_alpha   90.00
_cell.angle_beta   90.00
_cell.angle_gamma   90.00
#
_symmetry.space_group_name_H-M   'P 1'
#
loop_
_entity.id
_entity.type
_entity.pdbx_description
1 polymer ?
#
loop_
_entity_poly.entity_id
_entity_poly.type
_entity_poly.pdbx_seq_one_letter_code
_entity_poly.pdbx_strand_id
1 'polypeptide(L)'
;MRLPLRHPPPGRDAPELRCAHLEALADAALGLALRPAAAVFTAQRSRGRFGNALQWHLGLEPHDGLAQLDWEDRIELKIITVWRRGGRIVCDKLKVCDLALDPWHKLSNVLWVFVDRLTRVVVGHRFWRLAGPARAALEASWRMDPHFDSPPLFVEAREQDDRQAPAYYVSSQWLRDAGIVPDDLHGVFPFDAAWWRDARASFRRAEPLFTLWRGEAEGQLRCPRCGGRVRAELARVREEGGSPAVHELSGGGECALRPHYVIDATRLPLGPHNPGRLELEEAVEGRLSEERVWRLTDRVIEPEDHLHW
;
A
#
# COMPACT_ATOMS: atom_id res chain seq x y z
N MET A 1 16.00 10.38 -15.02
CA MET A 1 16.97 9.67 -15.88
C MET A 1 17.16 8.26 -15.32
N ARG A 2 17.21 7.23 -16.16
CA ARG A 2 17.58 5.89 -15.71
C ARG A 2 19.08 5.71 -15.81
N LEU A 3 19.68 5.01 -14.85
CA LEU A 3 21.11 4.78 -14.77
C LEU A 3 21.42 3.28 -14.87
N PRO A 4 22.63 2.89 -15.30
CA PRO A 4 23.08 1.50 -15.23
C PRO A 4 22.99 0.93 -13.81
N LEU A 5 22.79 -0.37 -13.71
CA LEU A 5 22.88 -1.09 -12.44
C LEU A 5 24.34 -1.04 -11.92
N ARG A 6 24.52 -1.05 -10.60
CA ARG A 6 25.86 -1.08 -9.96
C ARG A 6 26.20 -2.42 -9.32
N HIS A 7 25.20 -3.17 -8.89
CA HIS A 7 25.40 -4.46 -8.22
C HIS A 7 25.23 -5.60 -9.23
N PRO A 8 26.23 -6.47 -9.41
CA PRO A 8 26.14 -7.60 -10.31
C PRO A 8 25.12 -8.64 -9.81
N PRO A 9 24.43 -9.37 -10.71
CA PRO A 9 23.44 -10.37 -10.32
C PRO A 9 24.08 -11.56 -9.57
N PRO A 10 23.31 -12.22 -8.68
CA PRO A 10 23.84 -13.29 -7.83
C PRO A 10 24.12 -14.60 -8.59
N GLY A 11 23.47 -14.82 -9.74
CA GLY A 11 23.66 -16.01 -10.58
C GLY A 11 23.11 -17.31 -9.96
N ARG A 12 22.44 -17.22 -8.81
CA ARG A 12 21.85 -18.35 -8.07
C ARG A 12 20.50 -17.96 -7.50
N ASP A 13 19.63 -18.94 -7.36
CA ASP A 13 18.33 -18.76 -6.69
C ASP A 13 18.53 -18.40 -5.21
N ALA A 14 17.66 -17.53 -4.71
CA ALA A 14 17.59 -17.24 -3.28
C ALA A 14 17.07 -18.47 -2.52
N PRO A 15 17.59 -18.74 -1.31
CA PRO A 15 17.04 -19.76 -0.43
C PRO A 15 15.59 -19.41 -0.10
N GLU A 16 14.75 -20.42 0.13
CA GLU A 16 13.42 -20.19 0.67
C GLU A 16 13.54 -19.96 2.17
N LEU A 17 13.05 -18.80 2.64
CA LEU A 17 13.04 -18.44 4.05
C LEU A 17 11.65 -17.94 4.43
N ARG A 18 11.05 -18.57 5.44
CA ARG A 18 9.75 -18.20 6.00
C ARG A 18 9.80 -18.17 7.54
N CYS A 19 8.78 -17.57 8.13
CA CYS A 19 8.62 -17.46 9.57
C CYS A 19 7.13 -17.57 9.91
N ALA A 20 6.76 -18.55 10.72
CA ALA A 20 5.36 -18.79 11.11
C ALA A 20 4.73 -17.58 11.78
N HIS A 21 5.48 -16.86 12.62
CA HIS A 21 4.98 -15.67 13.30
C HIS A 21 4.73 -14.52 12.32
N LEU A 22 5.67 -14.27 11.40
CA LEU A 22 5.48 -13.25 10.36
C LEU A 22 4.31 -13.59 9.42
N GLU A 23 4.08 -14.87 9.15
CA GLU A 23 2.89 -15.33 8.40
C GLU A 23 1.59 -15.00 9.15
N ALA A 24 1.50 -15.33 10.43
CA ALA A 24 0.35 -15.02 11.26
C ALA A 24 0.08 -13.50 11.34
N LEU A 25 1.14 -12.70 11.46
CA LEU A 25 1.05 -11.25 11.40
C LEU A 25 0.58 -10.77 10.02
N ALA A 26 1.11 -11.32 8.94
CA ALA A 26 0.69 -10.95 7.59
C ALA A 26 -0.79 -11.27 7.34
N ASP A 27 -1.27 -12.44 7.79
CA ASP A 27 -2.69 -12.83 7.72
C ASP A 27 -3.57 -11.89 8.54
N ALA A 28 -3.17 -11.58 9.78
CA ALA A 28 -3.89 -10.65 10.65
C ALA A 28 -3.86 -9.21 10.15
N ALA A 29 -2.93 -8.85 9.27
CA ALA A 29 -2.86 -7.52 8.67
C ALA A 29 -3.96 -7.31 7.61
N LEU A 30 -4.67 -8.34 7.14
CA LEU A 30 -5.78 -8.15 6.20
C LEU A 30 -6.84 -7.21 6.80
N GLY A 31 -7.19 -6.14 6.09
CA GLY A 31 -8.10 -5.10 6.59
C GLY A 31 -7.47 -4.08 7.53
N LEU A 32 -6.16 -4.14 7.75
CA LEU A 32 -5.44 -3.11 8.51
C LEU A 32 -5.35 -1.82 7.70
N ALA A 33 -5.92 -0.74 8.21
CA ALA A 33 -5.77 0.59 7.64
C ALA A 33 -4.45 1.21 8.10
N LEU A 34 -3.55 1.53 7.17
CA LEU A 34 -2.22 2.07 7.52
C LEU A 34 -2.22 3.58 7.82
N ARG A 35 -3.30 4.29 7.47
CA ARG A 35 -3.38 5.75 7.65
C ARG A 35 -3.31 6.21 9.10
N PRO A 36 -4.05 5.62 10.05
CA PRO A 36 -3.97 6.02 11.46
C PRO A 36 -2.55 5.91 12.01
N ALA A 37 -1.90 4.75 11.88
CA ALA A 37 -0.51 4.57 12.32
C ALA A 37 0.46 5.50 11.58
N ALA A 38 0.29 5.69 10.28
CA ALA A 38 1.11 6.64 9.54
C ALA A 38 0.87 8.11 9.98
N ALA A 39 -0.25 8.46 10.60
CA ALA A 39 -0.48 9.81 11.12
C ALA A 39 0.24 10.04 12.45
N VAL A 40 0.32 9.01 13.29
CA VAL A 40 0.93 9.07 14.63
C VAL A 40 2.45 8.91 14.58
N PHE A 41 2.95 7.93 13.81
CA PHE A 41 4.34 7.47 13.93
C PHE A 41 5.27 7.94 12.81
N THR A 42 4.76 8.73 11.85
CA THR A 42 5.57 9.18 10.72
C THR A 42 5.34 10.65 10.40
N ALA A 43 6.40 11.34 9.98
CA ALA A 43 6.24 12.70 9.47
C ALA A 43 5.30 12.69 8.26
N GLN A 44 4.36 13.65 8.21
CA GLN A 44 3.29 13.69 7.18
C GLN A 44 3.78 13.63 5.73
N ARG A 45 5.01 14.09 5.46
CA ARG A 45 5.64 14.14 4.13
C ARG A 45 6.76 13.11 3.93
N SER A 46 6.95 12.18 4.86
CA SER A 46 7.97 11.15 4.73
C SER A 46 7.67 10.23 3.55
N ARG A 47 8.66 10.01 2.67
CA ARG A 47 8.62 8.89 1.72
C ARG A 47 8.64 7.60 2.54
N GLY A 48 7.89 6.60 2.11
CA GLY A 48 7.81 5.33 2.84
C GLY A 48 6.93 5.34 4.09
N ARG A 49 6.21 6.44 4.41
CA ARG A 49 5.37 6.51 5.64
C ARG A 49 4.44 5.32 5.90
N PHE A 50 3.86 4.74 4.85
CA PHE A 50 2.99 3.57 5.01
C PHE A 50 3.79 2.28 5.21
N GLY A 51 5.01 2.19 4.65
CA GLY A 51 5.97 1.11 4.94
C GLY A 51 6.41 1.16 6.41
N ASN A 52 6.77 2.35 6.88
CA ASN A 52 7.12 2.60 8.28
C ASN A 52 5.95 2.27 9.24
N ALA A 53 4.72 2.62 8.85
CA ALA A 53 3.53 2.25 9.63
C ALA A 53 3.32 0.72 9.68
N LEU A 54 3.54 0.02 8.57
CA LEU A 54 3.48 -1.44 8.54
C LEU A 54 4.57 -2.07 9.40
N GLN A 55 5.83 -1.63 9.28
CA GLN A 55 6.95 -2.07 10.13
C GLN A 55 6.60 -1.91 11.61
N TRP A 56 6.07 -0.74 12.01
CA TRP A 56 5.64 -0.49 13.39
C TRP A 56 4.55 -1.46 13.86
N HIS A 57 3.54 -1.74 13.01
CA HIS A 57 2.51 -2.73 13.34
C HIS A 57 3.10 -4.13 13.53
N LEU A 58 4.14 -4.48 12.78
CA LEU A 58 4.85 -5.75 12.86
C LEU A 58 5.92 -5.77 13.97
N GLY A 59 5.94 -4.77 14.87
CA GLY A 59 6.86 -4.73 16.00
C GLY A 59 8.29 -4.30 15.65
N LEU A 60 8.53 -3.85 14.42
CA LEU A 60 9.84 -3.42 13.96
C LEU A 60 10.06 -1.92 14.20
N GLU A 61 11.32 -1.53 14.38
CA GLU A 61 11.70 -0.12 14.35
C GLU A 61 11.54 0.42 12.92
N PRO A 62 10.77 1.51 12.70
CA PRO A 62 10.58 2.03 11.35
C PRO A 62 11.86 2.58 10.74
N HIS A 63 12.19 2.14 9.52
CA HIS A 63 13.40 2.56 8.84
C HIS A 63 13.25 2.55 7.32
N ASP A 64 14.03 3.37 6.63
CA ASP A 64 14.21 3.35 5.17
C ASP A 64 15.72 3.28 4.90
N GLY A 65 16.16 2.29 4.13
CA GLY A 65 17.54 2.25 3.63
C GLY A 65 18.57 1.54 4.52
N LEU A 66 18.18 0.60 5.36
CA LEU A 66 19.15 -0.34 5.96
C LEU A 66 19.56 -1.41 4.94
N ALA A 67 20.79 -1.91 5.07
CA ALA A 67 21.31 -2.98 4.21
C ALA A 67 20.66 -4.32 4.53
N GLN A 68 20.45 -4.59 5.82
CA GLN A 68 19.82 -5.81 6.34
C GLN A 68 18.37 -5.93 5.91
N LEU A 69 17.87 -7.15 5.77
CA LEU A 69 16.44 -7.39 5.55
C LEU A 69 15.63 -7.11 6.83
N ASP A 70 14.41 -6.63 6.65
CA ASP A 70 13.55 -6.14 7.72
C ASP A 70 13.32 -7.14 8.87
N TRP A 71 13.00 -8.38 8.54
CA TRP A 71 12.72 -9.43 9.52
C TRP A 71 13.95 -10.32 9.71
N GLU A 72 14.67 -10.10 10.81
CA GLU A 72 15.83 -10.89 11.24
C GLU A 72 16.92 -11.04 10.19
N ASP A 73 17.06 -10.06 9.28
CA ASP A 73 17.97 -10.14 8.13
C ASP A 73 17.70 -11.34 7.19
N ARG A 74 16.45 -11.82 7.18
CA ARG A 74 16.00 -12.98 6.38
C ARG A 74 14.92 -12.65 5.37
N ILE A 75 14.00 -11.75 5.71
CA ILE A 75 12.82 -11.44 4.88
C ILE A 75 12.65 -9.93 4.80
N GLU A 76 12.62 -9.39 3.59
CA GLU A 76 12.30 -7.98 3.34
C GLU A 76 10.78 -7.78 3.32
N LEU A 77 10.31 -6.67 3.86
CA LEU A 77 8.92 -6.25 3.82
C LEU A 77 8.73 -5.18 2.74
N LYS A 78 7.84 -5.44 1.79
CA LYS A 78 7.57 -4.48 0.72
C LYS A 78 6.08 -4.27 0.51
N ILE A 79 5.65 -3.01 0.60
CA ILE A 79 4.30 -2.62 0.22
C ILE A 79 4.20 -2.44 -1.29
N ILE A 80 3.26 -3.14 -1.91
CA ILE A 80 2.81 -2.87 -3.28
C ILE A 80 1.48 -2.12 -3.21
N THR A 81 1.49 -0.86 -3.67
CA THR A 81 0.25 -0.10 -3.83
C THR A 81 -0.51 -0.57 -5.07
N VAL A 82 -1.73 -1.06 -4.89
CA VAL A 82 -2.58 -1.64 -5.94
C VAL A 82 -3.88 -0.88 -6.13
N TRP A 83 -4.44 -0.88 -7.34
CA TRP A 83 -5.77 -0.34 -7.63
C TRP A 83 -6.38 -1.02 -8.87
N ARG A 84 -7.68 -0.88 -9.07
CA ARG A 84 -8.36 -1.39 -10.28
C ARG A 84 -8.27 -0.39 -11.44
N ARG A 85 -7.94 -0.90 -12.62
CA ARG A 85 -8.01 -0.17 -13.89
C ARG A 85 -8.46 -1.11 -15.00
N GLY A 86 -9.59 -0.80 -15.64
CA GLY A 86 -10.13 -1.63 -16.73
C GLY A 86 -10.38 -3.08 -16.30
N GLY A 87 -10.94 -3.28 -15.11
CA GLY A 87 -11.25 -4.61 -14.55
C GLY A 87 -10.05 -5.39 -13.99
N ARG A 88 -8.82 -4.91 -14.16
CA ARG A 88 -7.60 -5.59 -13.67
C ARG A 88 -6.96 -4.86 -12.51
N ILE A 89 -6.24 -5.59 -11.67
CA ILE A 89 -5.36 -5.01 -10.65
C ILE A 89 -4.07 -4.53 -11.32
N VAL A 90 -3.69 -3.31 -10.99
CA VAL A 90 -2.45 -2.69 -11.46
C VAL A 90 -1.68 -2.09 -10.28
N CYS A 91 -0.38 -1.91 -10.45
CA CYS A 91 0.50 -1.24 -9.49
C CYS A 91 1.46 -0.28 -10.23
N ASP A 92 2.09 0.60 -9.46
CA ASP A 92 3.24 1.36 -9.94
C ASP A 92 4.51 0.50 -9.91
N LYS A 93 5.57 0.95 -10.59
CA LYS A 93 6.93 0.47 -10.30
C LYS A 93 7.25 0.64 -8.81
N LEU A 94 8.11 -0.22 -8.28
CA LEU A 94 8.39 -0.27 -6.85
C LEU A 94 9.86 0.04 -6.56
N LYS A 95 10.13 0.93 -5.58
CA LYS A 95 11.48 1.15 -5.05
C LYS A 95 11.93 -0.11 -4.30
N VAL A 96 13.08 -0.65 -4.67
CA VAL A 96 13.72 -1.77 -3.99
C VAL A 96 14.57 -1.22 -2.85
N CYS A 97 15.58 -0.43 -3.16
CA CYS A 97 16.53 0.11 -2.20
C CYS A 97 17.29 1.30 -2.81
N ASP A 98 18.02 2.04 -1.97
CA ASP A 98 18.89 3.10 -2.46
C ASP A 98 20.09 2.54 -3.22
N LEU A 99 20.70 3.35 -4.10
CA LEU A 99 21.74 2.90 -5.03
C LEU A 99 22.97 2.26 -4.35
N ALA A 100 23.26 2.63 -3.10
CA ALA A 100 24.38 2.10 -2.32
C ALA A 100 24.14 0.68 -1.78
N LEU A 101 22.90 0.19 -1.83
CA LEU A 101 22.50 -1.10 -1.28
C LEU A 101 22.34 -2.14 -2.38
N ASP A 102 22.60 -3.40 -2.04
CA ASP A 102 22.45 -4.52 -2.97
C ASP A 102 20.95 -4.82 -3.20
N PRO A 103 20.40 -4.58 -4.41
CA PRO A 103 19.00 -4.86 -4.72
C PRO A 103 18.72 -6.37 -4.77
N TRP A 104 19.72 -7.20 -5.04
CA TRP A 104 19.55 -8.65 -5.15
C TRP A 104 19.33 -9.27 -3.78
N HIS A 105 20.11 -8.83 -2.79
CA HIS A 105 19.89 -9.19 -1.39
C HIS A 105 18.50 -8.72 -0.93
N LYS A 106 18.13 -7.46 -1.21
CA LYS A 106 16.83 -6.88 -0.86
C LYS A 106 15.61 -7.54 -1.53
N LEU A 107 15.81 -8.23 -2.65
CA LEU A 107 14.77 -8.99 -3.34
C LEU A 107 14.86 -10.49 -3.09
N SER A 108 15.83 -10.97 -2.30
CA SER A 108 16.09 -12.41 -2.15
C SER A 108 14.89 -13.16 -1.59
N ASN A 109 14.33 -12.68 -0.47
CA ASN A 109 13.13 -13.17 0.18
C ASN A 109 12.28 -11.98 0.61
N VAL A 110 11.02 -11.96 0.18
CA VAL A 110 10.15 -10.78 0.35
C VAL A 110 8.76 -11.22 0.80
N LEU A 111 8.25 -10.58 1.85
CA LEU A 111 6.83 -10.49 2.13
C LEU A 111 6.27 -9.27 1.40
N TRP A 112 5.56 -9.53 0.30
CA TRP A 112 4.80 -8.52 -0.40
C TRP A 112 3.49 -8.26 0.35
N VAL A 113 3.24 -7.02 0.73
CA VAL A 113 1.97 -6.59 1.34
C VAL A 113 1.22 -5.70 0.36
N PHE A 114 0.04 -6.13 -0.07
CA PHE A 114 -0.77 -5.39 -1.04
C PHE A 114 -1.62 -4.38 -0.28
N VAL A 115 -1.54 -3.12 -0.70
CA VAL A 115 -2.27 -2.02 -0.08
C VAL A 115 -3.07 -1.28 -1.14
N ASP A 116 -4.37 -1.16 -0.92
CA ASP A 116 -5.25 -0.42 -1.84
C ASP A 116 -4.85 1.06 -1.91
N ARG A 117 -4.73 1.59 -3.12
CA ARG A 117 -4.25 2.95 -3.38
C ARG A 117 -5.18 4.02 -2.80
N LEU A 118 -6.47 3.76 -2.85
CA LEU A 118 -7.53 4.69 -2.47
C LEU A 118 -7.65 4.81 -0.94
N THR A 119 -7.73 3.68 -0.25
CA THR A 119 -8.02 3.58 1.18
C THR A 119 -6.77 3.45 2.04
N ARG A 120 -5.67 2.95 1.47
CA ARG A 120 -4.45 2.52 2.19
C ARG A 120 -4.68 1.40 3.18
N VAL A 121 -5.67 0.56 2.91
CA VAL A 121 -5.95 -0.66 3.66
C VAL A 121 -5.17 -1.82 3.04
N VAL A 122 -4.63 -2.69 3.89
CA VAL A 122 -4.01 -3.95 3.47
C VAL A 122 -5.10 -4.89 2.95
N VAL A 123 -4.92 -5.38 1.72
CA VAL A 123 -5.90 -6.21 0.98
C VAL A 123 -5.41 -7.63 0.71
N GLY A 124 -4.19 -7.95 1.16
CA GLY A 124 -3.61 -9.27 1.04
C GLY A 124 -2.09 -9.21 1.17
N HIS A 125 -1.47 -10.38 1.11
CA HIS A 125 -0.01 -10.51 1.11
C HIS A 125 0.45 -11.72 0.28
N ARG A 126 1.76 -11.81 0.06
CA ARG A 126 2.40 -12.95 -0.60
C ARG A 126 3.86 -13.06 -0.17
N PHE A 127 4.24 -14.20 0.39
CA PHE A 127 5.64 -14.60 0.50
C PHE A 127 6.18 -14.99 -0.87
N TRP A 128 7.40 -14.56 -1.15
CA TRP A 128 8.03 -14.79 -2.43
C TRP A 128 9.55 -14.79 -2.29
N ARG A 129 10.23 -15.55 -3.15
CA ARG A 129 11.70 -15.55 -3.24
C ARG A 129 12.17 -15.38 -4.67
N LEU A 130 13.34 -14.77 -4.84
CA LEU A 130 13.96 -14.56 -6.14
C LEU A 130 14.56 -15.86 -6.68
N ALA A 131 13.78 -16.60 -7.46
CA ALA A 131 14.16 -17.90 -8.00
C ALA A 131 13.67 -18.13 -9.43
N GLY A 132 14.24 -19.14 -10.09
CA GLY A 132 13.76 -19.66 -11.37
C GLY A 132 13.63 -18.61 -12.48
N PRO A 133 12.58 -18.67 -13.32
CA PRO A 133 12.39 -17.75 -14.44
C PRO A 133 12.30 -16.27 -14.02
N ALA A 134 11.68 -15.98 -12.88
CA ALA A 134 11.54 -14.61 -12.40
C ALA A 134 12.91 -13.98 -12.05
N ARG A 135 13.81 -14.77 -11.44
CA ARG A 135 15.21 -14.36 -11.23
C ARG A 135 15.93 -14.14 -12.54
N ALA A 136 15.91 -15.13 -13.44
CA ALA A 136 16.62 -15.03 -14.72
C ALA A 136 16.20 -13.80 -15.54
N ALA A 137 14.89 -13.50 -15.56
CA ALA A 137 14.36 -12.30 -16.21
C ALA A 137 14.85 -11.00 -15.54
N LEU A 138 14.93 -10.98 -14.20
CA LEU A 138 15.43 -9.81 -13.47
C LEU A 138 16.93 -9.60 -13.71
N GLU A 139 17.73 -10.66 -13.65
CA GLU A 139 19.19 -10.63 -13.89
C GLU A 139 19.55 -10.19 -15.31
N ALA A 140 18.72 -10.51 -16.31
CA ALA A 140 18.92 -10.06 -17.68
C ALA A 140 19.01 -8.53 -17.80
N SER A 141 18.39 -7.79 -16.87
CA SER A 141 18.49 -6.32 -16.77
C SER A 141 19.92 -5.82 -16.66
N TRP A 142 20.86 -6.62 -16.16
CA TRP A 142 22.28 -6.28 -16.05
C TRP A 142 22.94 -5.98 -17.40
N ARG A 143 22.41 -6.56 -18.48
CA ARG A 143 22.95 -6.40 -19.84
C ARG A 143 22.15 -5.43 -20.72
N MET A 144 21.08 -4.85 -20.18
CA MET A 144 20.18 -3.97 -20.93
C MET A 144 20.61 -2.51 -20.76
N ASP A 145 20.41 -1.69 -21.80
CA ASP A 145 20.61 -0.24 -21.69
C ASP A 145 19.28 0.41 -21.27
N PRO A 146 19.18 0.94 -20.04
CA PRO A 146 17.92 1.48 -19.54
C PRO A 146 17.47 2.77 -20.26
N HIS A 147 18.28 3.36 -21.14
CA HIS A 147 17.91 4.51 -21.97
C HIS A 147 17.08 4.11 -23.19
N PHE A 148 17.34 2.93 -23.77
CA PHE A 148 16.69 2.44 -24.97
C PHE A 148 15.72 1.30 -24.68
N ASP A 149 15.98 0.54 -23.61
CA ASP A 149 15.21 -0.61 -23.21
C ASP A 149 14.24 -0.31 -22.06
N SER A 150 13.38 -1.29 -21.77
CA SER A 150 12.51 -1.30 -20.59
C SER A 150 12.89 -2.46 -19.64
N PRO A 151 14.06 -2.39 -19.00
CA PRO A 151 14.53 -3.48 -18.16
C PRO A 151 13.63 -3.70 -16.94
N PRO A 152 13.43 -4.96 -16.51
CA PRO A 152 12.74 -5.32 -15.27
C PRO A 152 13.27 -4.62 -14.02
N LEU A 153 14.61 -4.53 -13.86
CA LEU A 153 15.30 -3.82 -12.78
C LEU A 153 16.07 -2.63 -13.36
N PHE A 154 15.94 -1.45 -12.76
CA PHE A 154 16.66 -0.26 -13.21
C PHE A 154 16.96 0.68 -12.06
N VAL A 155 17.96 1.54 -12.23
CA VAL A 155 18.20 2.66 -11.32
C VAL A 155 17.50 3.89 -11.88
N GLU A 156 16.81 4.64 -11.04
CA GLU A 156 16.21 5.93 -11.41
C GLU A 156 16.65 7.01 -10.43
N ALA A 157 17.23 8.09 -10.97
CA ALA A 157 17.48 9.32 -10.22
C ALA A 157 16.21 10.17 -10.25
N ARG A 158 15.62 10.40 -9.07
CA ARG A 158 14.56 11.38 -8.87
C ARG A 158 15.14 12.60 -8.19
N GLU A 159 14.82 13.78 -8.71
CA GLU A 159 15.10 15.03 -8.02
C GLU A 159 14.23 15.13 -6.76
N GLN A 160 14.87 15.43 -5.63
CA GLN A 160 14.24 15.62 -4.34
C GLN A 160 14.94 16.75 -3.62
N ASP A 161 14.23 17.84 -3.32
CA ASP A 161 14.73 18.92 -2.46
C ASP A 161 16.16 19.38 -2.89
N ASP A 162 16.33 19.60 -4.21
CA ASP A 162 17.60 19.96 -4.87
C ASP A 162 18.74 18.91 -4.76
N ARG A 163 18.42 17.67 -4.37
CA ARG A 163 19.35 16.53 -4.33
C ARG A 163 18.89 15.40 -5.25
N GLN A 164 19.84 14.72 -5.88
CA GLN A 164 19.57 13.47 -6.58
C GLN A 164 19.70 12.29 -5.61
N ALA A 165 18.62 11.53 -5.45
CA ALA A 165 18.60 10.29 -4.67
C ALA A 165 18.32 9.12 -5.62
N PRO A 166 19.34 8.54 -6.27
CA PRO A 166 19.16 7.40 -7.14
C PRO A 166 18.85 6.14 -6.32
N ALA A 167 17.91 5.34 -6.82
CA ALA A 167 17.47 4.11 -6.18
C ALA A 167 17.16 3.04 -7.23
N TYR A 168 17.24 1.78 -6.83
CA TYR A 168 16.79 0.64 -7.62
C TYR A 168 15.27 0.55 -7.61
N TYR A 169 14.69 0.24 -8.77
CA TYR A 169 13.28 0.01 -8.96
C TYR A 169 13.04 -1.25 -9.77
N VAL A 170 12.00 -2.00 -9.41
CA VAL A 170 11.42 -3.03 -10.28
C VAL A 170 10.23 -2.48 -11.05
N SER A 171 10.13 -2.86 -12.32
CA SER A 171 9.01 -2.45 -13.17
C SER A 171 7.70 -3.13 -12.73
N SER A 172 6.58 -2.43 -12.91
CA SER A 172 5.26 -3.03 -12.67
C SER A 172 4.93 -4.17 -13.64
N GLN A 173 5.57 -4.19 -14.82
CA GLN A 173 5.43 -5.30 -15.76
C GLN A 173 6.05 -6.58 -15.21
N TRP A 174 7.30 -6.50 -14.73
CA TRP A 174 7.97 -7.65 -14.12
C TRP A 174 7.23 -8.15 -12.87
N LEU A 175 6.71 -7.25 -12.02
CA LEU A 175 5.89 -7.64 -10.87
C LEU A 175 4.65 -8.46 -11.27
N ARG A 176 4.06 -8.20 -12.44
CA ARG A 176 2.96 -9.01 -12.99
C ARG A 176 3.46 -10.33 -13.57
N ASP A 177 4.48 -10.28 -14.41
CA ASP A 177 5.00 -11.47 -15.11
C ASP A 177 5.63 -12.49 -14.14
N ALA A 178 6.22 -12.02 -13.03
CA ALA A 178 6.71 -12.87 -11.95
C ALA A 178 5.60 -13.47 -11.08
N GLY A 179 4.33 -13.18 -11.39
CA GLY A 179 3.18 -13.60 -10.60
C GLY A 179 3.22 -13.05 -9.19
N ILE A 180 3.75 -11.84 -8.97
CA ILE A 180 3.74 -11.22 -7.63
C ILE A 180 2.42 -10.49 -7.42
N VAL A 181 1.99 -9.65 -8.36
CA VAL A 181 0.71 -8.95 -8.30
C VAL A 181 -0.43 -9.93 -8.65
N PRO A 182 -1.39 -10.17 -7.74
CA PRO A 182 -2.51 -11.07 -8.03
C PRO A 182 -3.45 -10.48 -9.09
N ASP A 183 -4.11 -11.36 -9.86
CA ASP A 183 -5.10 -10.97 -10.86
C ASP A 183 -6.36 -10.37 -10.23
N ASP A 184 -6.74 -10.87 -9.05
CA ASP A 184 -7.90 -10.39 -8.29
C ASP A 184 -7.61 -10.38 -6.77
N LEU A 185 -8.20 -9.38 -6.11
CA LEU A 185 -8.16 -9.15 -4.65
C LEU A 185 -9.43 -8.38 -4.26
N HIS A 186 -10.07 -8.85 -3.19
CA HIS A 186 -11.15 -8.11 -2.54
C HIS A 186 -10.60 -6.88 -1.82
N GLY A 187 -11.38 -5.79 -1.71
CA GLY A 187 -10.87 -4.55 -1.09
C GLY A 187 -10.08 -3.61 -1.99
N VAL A 188 -9.91 -3.93 -3.29
CA VAL A 188 -9.18 -3.07 -4.24
C VAL A 188 -10.15 -2.22 -5.06
N PHE A 189 -9.98 -0.89 -4.98
CA PHE A 189 -10.87 0.07 -5.62
C PHE A 189 -10.27 0.69 -6.89
N PRO A 190 -11.11 1.21 -7.80
CA PRO A 190 -10.65 2.09 -8.86
C PRO A 190 -9.99 3.35 -8.28
N PHE A 191 -9.01 3.90 -9.01
CA PHE A 191 -8.31 5.11 -8.59
C PHE A 191 -8.12 6.07 -9.78
N ASP A 192 -8.77 7.22 -9.71
CA ASP A 192 -8.60 8.32 -10.65
C ASP A 192 -7.53 9.29 -10.14
N ALA A 193 -6.32 9.20 -10.72
CA ALA A 193 -5.19 10.04 -10.34
C ALA A 193 -5.39 11.53 -10.66
N ALA A 194 -6.16 11.85 -11.71
CA ALA A 194 -6.44 13.24 -12.08
C ALA A 194 -7.36 13.88 -11.04
N TRP A 195 -8.49 13.22 -10.74
CA TRP A 195 -9.39 13.68 -9.69
C TRP A 195 -8.68 13.79 -8.34
N TRP A 196 -7.85 12.80 -7.96
CA TRP A 196 -7.15 12.82 -6.68
C TRP A 196 -6.20 14.01 -6.54
N ARG A 197 -5.51 14.36 -7.62
CA ARG A 197 -4.60 15.51 -7.66
C ARG A 197 -5.39 16.81 -7.49
N ASP A 198 -6.49 16.96 -8.21
CA ASP A 198 -7.28 18.20 -8.22
C ASP A 198 -8.00 18.40 -6.88
N ALA A 199 -8.56 17.33 -6.30
CA ALA A 199 -9.16 17.32 -4.98
C ALA A 199 -8.15 17.76 -3.89
N ARG A 200 -6.93 17.21 -3.91
CA ARG A 200 -5.90 17.64 -2.95
C ARG A 200 -5.51 19.11 -3.16
N ALA A 201 -5.41 19.56 -4.40
CA ALA A 201 -5.07 20.95 -4.71
C ALA A 201 -6.13 21.95 -4.18
N SER A 202 -7.41 21.56 -4.14
CA SER A 202 -8.49 22.45 -3.73
C SER A 202 -8.55 22.74 -2.23
N PHE A 203 -7.90 21.93 -1.38
CA PHE A 203 -7.90 22.17 0.07
C PHE A 203 -6.55 21.85 0.72
N ARG A 204 -5.62 22.81 0.72
CA ARG A 204 -4.33 22.75 1.45
C ARG A 204 -3.55 21.43 1.28
N ARG A 205 -3.69 20.74 0.14
CA ARG A 205 -3.09 19.41 -0.15
C ARG A 205 -3.56 18.27 0.75
N ALA A 206 -4.63 18.47 1.52
CA ALA A 206 -5.22 17.48 2.40
C ALA A 206 -5.87 16.35 1.59
N GLU A 207 -5.83 15.13 2.14
CA GLU A 207 -6.53 14.01 1.54
C GLU A 207 -8.05 14.22 1.57
N PRO A 208 -8.79 13.74 0.55
CA PRO A 208 -10.25 13.72 0.57
C PRO A 208 -10.82 13.01 1.79
N LEU A 209 -12.00 13.45 2.21
CA LEU A 209 -12.77 12.83 3.29
C LEU A 209 -13.58 11.66 2.75
N PHE A 210 -13.46 10.51 3.40
CA PHE A 210 -14.23 9.32 3.03
C PHE A 210 -15.52 9.22 3.83
N THR A 211 -16.58 8.77 3.17
CA THR A 211 -17.86 8.36 3.75
C THR A 211 -18.22 6.99 3.20
N LEU A 212 -18.60 6.05 4.05
CA LEU A 212 -19.00 4.72 3.61
C LEU A 212 -20.50 4.67 3.31
N TRP A 213 -20.84 4.17 2.13
CA TRP A 213 -22.20 3.83 1.73
C TRP A 213 -22.49 2.39 2.14
N ARG A 214 -23.57 2.18 2.89
CA ARG A 214 -24.02 0.90 3.44
C ARG A 214 -25.37 0.47 2.88
N GLY A 215 -25.79 1.04 1.75
CA GLY A 215 -27.09 0.75 1.13
C GLY A 215 -28.13 1.85 1.35
N GLU A 216 -27.76 2.99 1.93
CA GLU A 216 -28.68 4.11 2.15
C GLU A 216 -29.27 4.61 0.82
N ALA A 217 -30.51 5.12 0.87
CA ALA A 217 -31.14 5.73 -0.30
C ALA A 217 -30.51 7.10 -0.61
N GLU A 218 -30.79 7.62 -1.81
CA GLU A 218 -30.31 8.93 -2.23
C GLU A 218 -30.76 10.03 -1.25
N GLY A 219 -29.85 10.96 -0.91
CA GLY A 219 -30.11 12.04 0.05
C GLY A 219 -30.08 11.64 1.53
N GLN A 220 -29.97 10.34 1.85
CA GLN A 220 -29.86 9.84 3.23
C GLN A 220 -28.41 9.74 3.72
N LEU A 221 -27.44 9.67 2.82
CA LEU A 221 -26.03 9.55 3.19
C LEU A 221 -25.56 10.76 4.00
N ARG A 222 -24.93 10.50 5.14
CA ARG A 222 -24.43 11.50 6.08
C ARG A 222 -22.92 11.41 6.23
N CYS A 223 -22.26 12.57 6.30
CA CYS A 223 -20.86 12.67 6.66
C CYS A 223 -20.69 12.15 8.09
N PRO A 224 -19.85 11.14 8.34
CA PRO A 224 -19.73 10.52 9.65
C PRO A 224 -19.01 11.42 10.68
N ARG A 225 -18.51 12.58 10.24
CA ARG A 225 -17.75 13.53 11.08
C ARG A 225 -18.61 14.69 11.60
N CYS A 226 -19.55 15.18 10.80
CA CYS A 226 -20.36 16.35 11.15
C CYS A 226 -21.87 16.15 10.97
N GLY A 227 -22.31 14.97 10.49
CA GLY A 227 -23.72 14.69 10.24
C GLY A 227 -24.33 15.42 9.03
N GLY A 228 -23.57 16.25 8.32
CA GLY A 228 -24.02 16.93 7.10
C GLY A 228 -24.34 15.95 5.97
N ARG A 229 -25.20 16.36 5.01
CA ARG A 229 -25.55 15.46 3.90
C ARG A 229 -24.39 15.34 2.91
N VAL A 230 -24.22 14.15 2.35
CA VAL A 230 -23.22 13.87 1.31
C VAL A 230 -23.96 13.33 0.09
N ARG A 231 -23.78 13.98 -1.06
CA ARG A 231 -24.35 13.57 -2.34
C ARG A 231 -23.26 12.95 -3.21
N ALA A 232 -23.51 11.75 -3.70
CA ALA A 232 -22.64 11.01 -4.60
C ALA A 232 -23.48 10.32 -5.68
N GLU A 233 -22.86 9.92 -6.78
CA GLU A 233 -23.50 9.12 -7.82
C GLU A 233 -23.64 7.67 -7.34
N LEU A 234 -24.76 7.33 -6.69
CA LEU A 234 -24.94 6.02 -6.05
C LEU A 234 -24.93 4.84 -7.04
N ALA A 235 -25.32 5.07 -8.30
CA ALA A 235 -25.19 4.06 -9.37
C ALA A 235 -23.71 3.69 -9.59
N ARG A 236 -22.84 4.69 -9.69
CA ARG A 236 -21.39 4.51 -9.79
C ARG A 236 -20.80 3.88 -8.54
N VAL A 237 -21.24 4.27 -7.35
CA VAL A 237 -20.80 3.62 -6.10
C VAL A 237 -21.11 2.12 -6.11
N ARG A 238 -22.31 1.72 -6.57
CA ARG A 238 -22.71 0.31 -6.69
C ARG A 238 -21.92 -0.46 -7.73
N GLU A 239 -21.65 0.15 -8.87
CA GLU A 239 -20.97 -0.50 -10.01
C GLU A 239 -19.45 -0.56 -9.81
N GLU A 240 -18.84 0.56 -9.46
CA GLU A 240 -17.38 0.74 -9.38
C GLU A 240 -16.83 0.60 -7.96
N GLY A 241 -17.69 0.71 -6.94
CA GLY A 241 -17.31 0.62 -5.54
C GLY A 241 -17.00 1.96 -4.88
N GLY A 242 -17.05 3.06 -5.63
CA GLY A 242 -16.90 4.39 -5.07
C GLY A 242 -17.08 5.51 -6.08
N SER A 243 -17.24 6.73 -5.59
CA SER A 243 -17.44 7.92 -6.41
C SER A 243 -16.97 9.18 -5.68
N PRO A 244 -16.47 10.20 -6.39
CA PRO A 244 -16.44 11.56 -5.89
C PRO A 244 -17.80 11.98 -5.32
N ALA A 245 -17.76 12.82 -4.29
CA ALA A 245 -18.95 13.26 -3.59
C ALA A 245 -18.87 14.74 -3.22
N VAL A 246 -20.05 15.34 -3.04
CA VAL A 246 -20.23 16.72 -2.63
C VAL A 246 -20.87 16.74 -1.25
N HIS A 247 -20.30 17.51 -0.34
CA HIS A 247 -20.90 17.77 0.95
C HIS A 247 -21.90 18.92 0.84
N GLU A 248 -23.15 18.70 1.24
CA GLU A 248 -24.17 19.75 1.23
C GLU A 248 -24.00 20.64 2.46
N LEU A 249 -24.07 21.96 2.25
CA LEU A 249 -23.91 22.95 3.29
C LEU A 249 -25.17 23.02 4.16
N SER A 250 -25.19 22.26 5.25
CA SER A 250 -26.04 22.57 6.39
C SER A 250 -25.14 22.75 7.61
N GLY A 251 -24.81 24.01 7.95
CA GLY A 251 -24.12 24.35 9.21
C GLY A 251 -22.59 24.53 9.18
N GLY A 252 -22.00 25.04 8.08
CA GLY A 252 -20.75 25.82 8.12
C GLY A 252 -19.44 25.19 8.66
N GLY A 253 -19.33 23.86 8.76
CA GLY A 253 -18.09 23.21 9.25
C GLY A 253 -16.99 23.06 8.18
N GLU A 254 -15.72 22.93 8.63
CA GLU A 254 -14.56 22.69 7.75
C GLU A 254 -14.73 21.47 6.81
N CYS A 255 -15.53 20.48 7.22
CA CYS A 255 -15.84 19.31 6.39
C CYS A 255 -16.44 19.70 5.02
N ALA A 256 -17.23 20.77 4.94
CA ALA A 256 -17.87 21.18 3.69
C ALA A 256 -16.89 21.81 2.68
N LEU A 257 -15.72 22.28 3.14
CA LEU A 257 -14.69 22.86 2.29
C LEU A 257 -13.71 21.81 1.74
N ARG A 258 -13.78 20.59 2.27
CA ARG A 258 -12.92 19.49 1.85
C ARG A 258 -13.57 18.67 0.74
N PRO A 259 -12.80 18.11 -0.20
CA PRO A 259 -13.33 17.12 -1.13
C PRO A 259 -13.84 15.89 -0.38
N HIS A 260 -14.95 15.31 -0.84
CA HIS A 260 -15.47 14.05 -0.34
C HIS A 260 -15.39 12.94 -1.38
N TYR A 261 -15.27 11.71 -0.88
CA TYR A 261 -15.33 10.50 -1.67
C TYR A 261 -16.20 9.49 -0.93
N VAL A 262 -17.10 8.83 -1.66
CA VAL A 262 -17.97 7.79 -1.11
C VAL A 262 -17.45 6.44 -1.58
N ILE A 263 -17.39 5.47 -0.67
CA ILE A 263 -16.97 4.10 -0.94
C ILE A 263 -18.09 3.15 -0.52
N ASP A 264 -18.33 2.12 -1.32
CA ASP A 264 -19.20 1.01 -0.96
C ASP A 264 -18.55 0.17 0.16
N ALA A 265 -19.17 0.18 1.34
CA ALA A 265 -18.68 -0.55 2.50
C ALA A 265 -18.59 -2.05 2.23
N THR A 266 -19.49 -2.62 1.42
CA THR A 266 -19.54 -4.07 1.16
C THR A 266 -18.29 -4.57 0.45
N ARG A 267 -17.56 -3.69 -0.24
CA ARG A 267 -16.34 -4.01 -0.99
C ARG A 267 -15.05 -3.90 -0.19
N LEU A 268 -15.11 -3.50 1.08
CA LEU A 268 -13.92 -3.48 1.97
C LEU A 268 -13.43 -4.92 2.25
N PRO A 269 -12.12 -5.14 2.49
CA PRO A 269 -11.53 -6.48 2.53
C PRO A 269 -12.04 -7.40 3.64
N LEU A 270 -12.67 -6.87 4.70
CA LEU A 270 -13.27 -7.65 5.78
C LEU A 270 -14.78 -7.76 5.61
N GLY A 271 -15.35 -8.96 5.77
CA GLY A 271 -16.80 -9.17 5.75
C GLY A 271 -17.54 -8.46 6.91
N PRO A 272 -18.88 -8.28 6.81
CA PRO A 272 -19.67 -7.51 7.77
C PRO A 272 -19.66 -8.08 9.20
N HIS A 273 -19.40 -9.37 9.36
CA HIS A 273 -19.35 -10.05 10.67
C HIS A 273 -17.92 -10.25 11.21
N ASN A 274 -16.89 -9.75 10.51
CA ASN A 274 -15.52 -9.87 10.98
C ASN A 274 -15.31 -8.98 12.23
N PRO A 275 -14.66 -9.46 13.31
CA PRO A 275 -14.42 -8.66 14.52
C PRO A 275 -13.68 -7.34 14.29
N GLY A 276 -12.78 -7.27 13.29
CA GLY A 276 -12.04 -6.07 12.93
C GLY A 276 -12.80 -5.11 12.00
N ARG A 277 -14.03 -5.45 11.58
CA ARG A 277 -14.78 -4.72 10.57
C ARG A 277 -15.09 -3.28 11.00
N LEU A 278 -15.59 -3.09 12.22
CA LEU A 278 -15.94 -1.76 12.73
C LEU A 278 -14.70 -0.86 12.76
N GLU A 279 -13.57 -1.38 13.25
CA GLU A 279 -12.33 -0.63 13.33
C GLU A 279 -11.81 -0.21 11.95
N LEU A 280 -11.88 -1.11 10.96
CA LEU A 280 -11.57 -0.81 9.57
C LEU A 280 -12.45 0.33 9.01
N GLU A 281 -13.77 0.25 9.22
CA GLU A 281 -14.68 1.30 8.75
C GLU A 281 -14.35 2.66 9.37
N GLU A 282 -14.10 2.68 10.68
CA GLU A 282 -13.70 3.88 11.42
C GLU A 282 -12.38 4.46 10.91
N ALA A 283 -11.40 3.61 10.62
CA ALA A 283 -10.12 4.04 10.10
C ALA A 283 -10.22 4.60 8.67
N VAL A 284 -11.01 3.97 7.80
CA VAL A 284 -11.28 4.48 6.43
C VAL A 284 -12.00 5.82 6.49
N GLU A 285 -13.00 5.96 7.37
CA GLU A 285 -13.70 7.22 7.64
C GLU A 285 -12.86 8.20 8.48
N GLY A 286 -11.61 7.90 8.82
CA GLY A 286 -10.73 8.79 9.59
C GLY A 286 -11.32 9.22 10.94
N ARG A 287 -12.07 8.31 11.57
CA ARG A 287 -12.69 8.46 12.91
C ARG A 287 -11.95 7.69 14.00
N LEU A 288 -10.97 6.86 13.63
CA LEU A 288 -10.15 6.15 14.60
C LEU A 288 -9.22 7.15 15.31
N SER A 289 -9.33 7.24 16.64
CA SER A 289 -8.48 8.12 17.45
C SER A 289 -7.08 7.53 17.63
N GLU A 290 -6.11 8.38 17.99
CA GLU A 290 -4.70 7.96 18.13
C GLU A 290 -4.51 6.91 19.23
N GLU A 291 -5.26 7.00 20.33
CA GLU A 291 -5.21 6.06 21.46
C GLU A 291 -5.76 4.67 21.09
N ARG A 292 -6.50 4.59 19.99
CA ARG A 292 -7.07 3.34 19.46
C ARG A 292 -6.20 2.72 18.37
N VAL A 293 -5.03 3.30 18.06
CA VAL A 293 -4.05 2.70 17.16
C VAL A 293 -3.12 1.79 17.95
N TRP A 294 -3.19 0.49 17.68
CA TRP A 294 -2.43 -0.56 18.37
C TRP A 294 -1.49 -1.27 17.38
N ARG A 295 -0.41 -1.90 17.89
CA ARG A 295 0.47 -2.71 17.05
C ARG A 295 -0.12 -4.08 16.85
N LEU A 296 0.04 -4.63 15.65
CA LEU A 296 -0.48 -5.96 15.34
C LEU A 296 0.13 -7.04 16.24
N THR A 297 1.41 -6.90 16.55
CA THR A 297 2.15 -7.74 17.50
C THR A 297 1.59 -7.75 18.91
N ASP A 298 0.79 -6.75 19.31
CA ASP A 298 0.15 -6.73 20.63
C ASP A 298 -1.11 -7.62 20.69
N ARG A 299 -1.62 -8.08 19.53
CA ARG A 299 -2.85 -8.90 19.43
C ARG A 299 -2.65 -10.26 18.77
N VAL A 300 -1.57 -10.44 18.02
CA VAL A 300 -1.22 -11.73 17.42
C VAL A 300 -0.23 -12.42 18.34
N ILE A 301 -0.62 -13.60 18.82
CA ILE A 301 0.23 -14.40 19.69
C ILE A 301 1.33 -15.03 18.83
N GLU A 302 2.57 -14.88 19.26
CA GLU A 302 3.71 -15.58 18.69
C GLU A 302 3.52 -17.10 18.87
N PRO A 303 3.56 -17.90 17.80
CA PRO A 303 3.48 -19.36 17.92
C PRO A 303 4.63 -19.91 18.77
N GLU A 304 4.35 -20.93 19.60
CA GLU A 304 5.37 -21.59 20.45
C GLU A 304 6.53 -22.15 19.61
N ASP A 305 6.21 -22.60 18.40
CA ASP A 305 7.14 -23.02 17.38
C ASP A 305 7.50 -21.81 16.50
N HIS A 306 8.47 -21.00 16.94
CA HIS A 306 9.12 -19.96 16.13
C HIS A 306 10.01 -20.61 15.05
N LEU A 307 9.40 -21.47 14.24
CA LEU A 307 10.09 -22.24 13.22
C LEU A 307 10.43 -21.31 12.06
N HIS A 308 11.72 -21.27 11.79
CA HIS A 308 12.27 -20.75 10.54
C HIS A 308 12.53 -21.95 9.64
N TRP A 309 11.98 -21.93 8.44
CA TRP A 309 12.26 -22.93 7.41
C TRP A 309 12.55 -22.25 6.08
#